data_AF-A0A9Q9VS58-F1
#
_entry.id   AF-A0A9Q9VS58-F1
#
_cell.length_a   1.000
_cell.length_b   1.000
_cell.length_c   1.000
_cell.angle_alpha   90.00
_cell.angle_beta   90.00
_cell.angle_gamma   90.00
#
_symmetry.space_group_name_H-M   'P 1'
#
loop_
_entity.id
_entity.type
_entity.pdbx_description
1 polymer ?
#
loop_
_entity_poly.entity_id
_entity_poly.type
_entity_poly.pdbx_seq_one_letter_code
_entity_poly.pdbx_strand_id
1 'polypeptide(L)'
;METPAGTGLKLLLWILSHISISQAASPSSQKCDEALVTPLPHNAFTSSSVFTSGYAPGYAKLNKRGGAGGWSPLDSDHYQWLQVDLGSRKQVTAIATQGRYSSSDWTTRYRLLYSDTGRNWKPYHQDGNIWAFAGNSNTESVVRHDLQNLIVARYLRIIPLDWSEEGRIGLRFEIFGCPYWADVINFDGQGVISYRFKMKKMKILKDVIALKFKTSESEGVILHGEGQQGDYITLELRKGRLLLQINLGKSHMEA
;
A
#
# COMPACT_ATOMS: atom_id res chain seq x y z
N MET A 1 -38.39 -75.91 37.35
CA MET A 1 -37.56 -76.44 36.25
C MET A 1 -37.13 -75.24 35.44
N GLU A 2 -35.90 -74.78 35.71
CA GLU A 2 -35.33 -73.55 35.18
C GLU A 2 -34.88 -73.74 33.71
N THR A 3 -35.08 -72.71 32.90
CA THR A 3 -34.38 -72.51 31.61
C THR A 3 -33.99 -71.04 31.49
N PRO A 4 -32.77 -70.70 31.02
CA PRO A 4 -32.19 -69.39 31.27
C PRO A 4 -32.51 -68.36 30.19
N ALA A 5 -32.51 -67.10 30.64
CA ALA A 5 -32.71 -65.90 29.84
C ALA A 5 -31.57 -65.67 28.83
N GLY A 6 -31.93 -65.39 27.58
CA GLY A 6 -31.01 -64.94 26.54
C GLY A 6 -30.53 -63.51 26.82
N THR A 7 -29.21 -63.35 26.90
CA THR A 7 -28.50 -62.08 27.03
C THR A 7 -28.48 -61.33 25.70
N GLY A 8 -29.29 -60.29 25.58
CA GLY A 8 -29.23 -59.34 24.47
C GLY A 8 -28.00 -58.43 24.60
N LEU A 9 -27.03 -58.61 23.71
CA LEU A 9 -25.83 -57.77 23.60
C LEU A 9 -26.23 -56.37 23.08
N LYS A 10 -26.26 -55.36 23.96
CA LYS A 10 -26.44 -53.95 23.54
C LYS A 10 -25.11 -53.41 23.01
N LEU A 11 -24.97 -53.35 21.69
CA LEU A 11 -23.85 -52.69 21.02
C LEU A 11 -24.05 -51.17 21.08
N LEU A 12 -23.41 -50.49 22.05
CA LEU A 12 -23.32 -49.03 22.05
C LEU A 12 -22.22 -48.60 21.05
N LEU A 13 -22.62 -48.17 19.85
CA LEU A 13 -21.73 -47.46 18.93
C LEU A 13 -21.48 -46.04 19.45
N TRP A 14 -20.28 -45.80 19.99
CA TRP A 14 -19.78 -44.44 20.24
C TRP A 14 -19.26 -43.85 18.93
N ILE A 15 -20.05 -42.97 18.31
CA ILE A 15 -19.58 -42.14 17.20
C ILE A 15 -18.73 -41.03 17.82
N LEU A 16 -17.41 -41.21 17.83
CA LEU A 16 -16.46 -40.13 18.09
C LEU A 16 -16.46 -39.19 16.88
N SER A 17 -17.33 -38.17 16.90
CA SER A 17 -17.21 -37.06 15.97
C SER A 17 -15.94 -36.29 16.30
N HIS A 18 -14.88 -36.50 15.51
CA HIS A 18 -13.71 -35.63 15.53
C HIS A 18 -14.13 -34.25 15.05
N ILE A 19 -14.44 -33.36 15.99
CA ILE A 19 -14.54 -31.93 15.72
C ILE A 19 -13.11 -31.46 15.48
N SER A 20 -12.69 -31.41 14.22
CA SER A 20 -11.51 -30.66 13.82
C SER A 20 -11.80 -29.18 14.06
N ILE A 21 -11.43 -28.68 15.23
CA ILE A 21 -11.39 -27.25 15.51
C ILE A 21 -10.35 -26.68 14.54
N SER A 22 -10.82 -26.13 13.43
CA SER A 22 -10.01 -25.28 12.57
C SER A 22 -9.68 -24.06 13.42
N GLN A 23 -8.48 -24.02 13.99
CA GLN A 23 -7.95 -22.77 14.51
C GLN A 23 -7.92 -21.81 13.33
N ALA A 24 -8.81 -20.82 13.35
CA ALA A 24 -8.66 -19.66 12.49
C ALA A 24 -7.27 -19.11 12.81
N ALA A 25 -6.34 -19.25 11.86
CA ALA A 25 -5.04 -18.64 11.96
C ALA A 25 -5.28 -17.15 12.28
N SER A 26 -4.70 -16.68 13.37
CA SER A 26 -4.53 -15.25 13.57
C SER A 26 -3.91 -14.69 12.28
N PRO A 27 -4.33 -13.51 11.78
CA PRO A 27 -3.61 -12.90 10.69
C PRO A 27 -2.21 -12.64 11.26
N SER A 28 -1.25 -13.48 10.85
CA SER A 28 0.15 -13.11 10.90
C SER A 28 0.22 -11.72 10.29
N SER A 29 1.04 -10.82 10.85
CA SER A 29 1.27 -9.52 10.22
C SER A 29 1.91 -9.79 8.85
N GLN A 30 1.08 -9.99 7.84
CA GLN A 30 1.50 -10.38 6.51
C GLN A 30 2.37 -9.22 6.02
N LYS A 31 3.65 -9.49 5.84
CA LYS A 31 4.63 -8.47 5.45
C LYS A 31 4.15 -7.87 4.13
N CYS A 32 3.95 -6.54 4.09
CA CYS A 32 3.49 -5.82 2.90
C CYS A 32 4.61 -5.77 1.85
N ASP A 33 4.85 -6.90 1.19
CA ASP A 33 6.01 -7.15 0.33
C ASP A 33 5.68 -8.17 -0.77
N GLU A 34 4.42 -8.20 -1.20
CA GLU A 34 3.92 -9.08 -2.26
C GLU A 34 4.24 -8.49 -3.63
N ALA A 35 4.56 -9.36 -4.60
CA ALA A 35 4.78 -8.97 -6.00
C ALA A 35 3.46 -8.54 -6.67
N LEU A 36 3.38 -7.28 -7.10
CA LEU A 36 2.16 -6.66 -7.62
C LEU A 36 2.09 -6.62 -9.15
N VAL A 37 3.22 -6.71 -9.86
CA VAL A 37 3.35 -6.59 -11.33
C VAL A 37 3.26 -7.94 -12.03
N THR A 38 3.95 -8.96 -11.52
CA THR A 38 3.96 -10.31 -12.13
C THR A 38 2.56 -10.86 -12.48
N PRO A 39 1.53 -10.78 -11.59
CA PRO A 39 0.22 -11.35 -11.88
C PRO A 39 -0.62 -10.51 -12.86
N LEU A 40 -0.25 -9.28 -13.19
CA LEU A 40 -1.09 -8.38 -14.00
C LEU A 40 -1.09 -8.77 -15.48
N PRO A 41 -2.21 -8.61 -16.21
CA PRO A 41 -2.25 -8.83 -17.66
C PRO A 41 -1.45 -7.77 -18.44
N HIS A 42 -1.08 -8.05 -19.69
CA HIS A 42 -0.27 -7.12 -20.52
C HIS A 42 -0.91 -5.74 -20.74
N ASN A 43 -2.25 -5.66 -20.79
CA ASN A 43 -2.97 -4.42 -20.97
C ASN A 43 -2.96 -3.51 -19.72
N ALA A 44 -2.47 -4.00 -18.57
CA ALA A 44 -2.21 -3.16 -17.41
C ALA A 44 -0.97 -2.27 -17.59
N PHE A 45 -0.19 -2.48 -18.66
CA PHE A 45 1.06 -1.77 -18.93
C PHE A 45 0.93 -0.88 -20.15
N THR A 46 1.46 0.34 -20.04
CA THR A 46 1.55 1.31 -21.14
C THR A 46 2.93 1.97 -21.13
N SER A 47 3.33 2.58 -22.23
CA SER A 47 4.60 3.30 -22.34
C SER A 47 4.47 4.50 -23.27
N SER A 48 5.47 5.39 -23.24
CA SER A 48 5.61 6.51 -24.16
C SER A 48 5.61 6.07 -25.62
N SER A 49 6.37 5.02 -25.89
CA SER A 49 6.57 4.43 -27.21
C SER A 49 7.02 2.98 -27.06
N VAL A 50 7.12 2.27 -28.18
CA VAL A 50 7.58 0.89 -28.25
C VAL A 50 8.42 0.72 -29.51
N PHE A 51 9.57 0.07 -29.43
CA PHE A 51 10.44 -0.16 -30.59
C PHE A 51 9.77 -1.02 -31.66
N THR A 52 9.31 -2.21 -31.29
CA THR A 52 8.44 -3.09 -32.09
C THR A 52 7.53 -3.90 -31.17
N SER A 53 6.53 -4.61 -31.69
CA SER A 53 5.55 -5.36 -30.88
C SER A 53 6.18 -6.33 -29.86
N GLY A 54 7.35 -6.89 -30.14
CA GLY A 54 8.10 -7.73 -29.20
C GLY A 54 8.62 -7.00 -27.95
N TYR A 55 8.73 -5.68 -27.99
CA TYR A 55 9.26 -4.82 -26.92
C TYR A 55 8.15 -4.12 -26.12
N ALA A 56 6.90 -4.59 -26.29
CA ALA A 56 5.74 -3.99 -25.64
C ALA A 56 5.87 -3.94 -24.11
N PRO A 57 5.26 -2.94 -23.43
CA PRO A 57 5.41 -2.72 -22.00
C PRO A 57 4.93 -3.90 -21.14
N GLY A 58 4.01 -4.72 -21.64
CA GLY A 58 3.56 -5.95 -20.96
C GLY A 58 4.65 -7.02 -20.77
N TYR A 59 5.74 -6.97 -21.55
CA TYR A 59 6.89 -7.86 -21.38
C TYR A 59 7.88 -7.40 -20.30
N ALA A 60 7.68 -6.22 -19.71
CA ALA A 60 8.56 -5.65 -18.70
C ALA A 60 8.44 -6.29 -17.31
N LYS A 61 7.97 -7.52 -17.19
CA LYS A 61 7.85 -8.20 -15.89
C LYS A 61 9.21 -8.78 -15.48
N LEU A 62 9.59 -8.58 -14.23
CA LEU A 62 10.84 -9.09 -13.66
C LEU A 62 11.00 -10.60 -13.92
N ASN A 63 12.23 -11.02 -14.25
CA ASN A 63 12.59 -12.42 -14.52
C ASN A 63 11.81 -13.11 -15.65
N LYS A 64 10.94 -12.41 -16.39
CA LYS A 64 10.31 -12.94 -17.59
C LYS A 64 11.24 -12.74 -18.79
N ARG A 65 11.08 -13.64 -19.78
CA ARG A 65 11.86 -13.69 -21.03
C ARG A 65 10.96 -13.60 -22.28
N GLY A 66 9.68 -13.29 -22.09
CA GLY A 66 8.72 -13.18 -23.19
C GLY A 66 8.98 -11.99 -24.10
N GLY A 67 8.43 -12.03 -25.31
CA GLY A 67 8.67 -11.00 -26.32
C GLY A 67 10.14 -10.96 -26.72
N ALA A 68 10.67 -9.75 -26.89
CA ALA A 68 12.09 -9.49 -27.06
C ALA A 68 12.84 -9.41 -25.70
N GLY A 69 12.35 -10.08 -24.65
CA GLY A 69 13.03 -10.17 -23.36
C GLY A 69 12.75 -9.03 -22.38
N GLY A 70 11.85 -8.10 -22.69
CA GLY A 70 11.55 -6.93 -21.86
C GLY A 70 10.98 -5.76 -22.66
N TRP A 71 10.78 -4.61 -22.02
CA TRP A 71 10.35 -3.39 -22.70
C TRP A 71 11.54 -2.55 -23.17
N SER A 72 11.41 -1.97 -24.37
CA SER A 72 12.23 -0.85 -24.83
C SER A 72 11.40 0.14 -25.66
N PRO A 73 11.62 1.46 -25.49
CA PRO A 73 10.99 2.49 -26.30
C PRO A 73 11.54 2.57 -27.73
N LEU A 74 10.81 3.26 -28.60
CA LEU A 74 11.20 3.53 -29.99
C LEU A 74 12.49 4.34 -30.08
N ASP A 75 12.64 5.33 -29.21
CA ASP A 75 13.81 6.18 -29.10
C ASP A 75 14.40 6.05 -27.68
N SER A 76 15.73 6.16 -27.55
CA SER A 76 16.37 6.25 -26.23
C SER A 76 16.70 7.71 -25.95
N ASP A 77 15.74 8.39 -25.34
CA ASP A 77 15.85 9.78 -24.91
C ASP A 77 15.25 9.97 -23.50
N HIS A 78 15.32 11.21 -23.00
CA HIS A 78 14.88 11.56 -21.65
C HIS A 78 13.36 11.79 -21.51
N TYR A 79 12.58 11.57 -22.58
CA TYR A 79 11.12 11.73 -22.60
C TYR A 79 10.37 10.40 -22.47
N GLN A 80 11.10 9.29 -22.42
CA GLN A 80 10.50 7.96 -22.37
C GLN A 80 9.96 7.61 -20.98
N TRP A 81 8.93 6.77 -20.97
CA TRP A 81 8.35 6.28 -19.73
C TRP A 81 7.70 4.90 -19.90
N LEU A 82 7.74 4.12 -18.83
CA LEU A 82 7.05 2.84 -18.70
C LEU A 82 6.11 2.90 -17.50
N GLN A 83 4.87 2.47 -17.66
CA GLN A 83 3.81 2.62 -16.68
C GLN A 83 3.08 1.30 -16.42
N VAL A 84 2.59 1.15 -15.19
CA VAL A 84 1.66 0.08 -14.80
C VAL A 84 0.46 0.64 -14.05
N ASP A 85 -0.72 0.08 -14.36
CA ASP A 85 -1.95 0.18 -13.58
C ASP A 85 -2.08 -1.05 -12.67
N LEU A 86 -2.02 -0.84 -11.36
CA LEU A 86 -2.17 -1.91 -10.36
C LEU A 86 -3.64 -2.34 -10.14
N GLY A 87 -4.58 -1.75 -10.88
CA GLY A 87 -6.03 -2.02 -10.84
C GLY A 87 -6.74 -1.35 -9.67
N SER A 88 -6.13 -1.34 -8.48
CA SER A 88 -6.61 -0.66 -7.28
C SER A 88 -5.49 0.12 -6.62
N ARG A 89 -5.84 0.96 -5.64
CA ARG A 89 -4.83 1.59 -4.78
C ARG A 89 -4.08 0.52 -3.98
N LYS A 90 -2.75 0.60 -3.98
CA LYS A 90 -1.84 -0.28 -3.25
C LYS A 90 -0.91 0.55 -2.38
N GLN A 91 -0.46 -0.04 -1.28
CA GLN A 91 0.67 0.46 -0.52
C GLN A 91 1.93 -0.18 -1.10
N VAL A 92 2.77 0.63 -1.74
CA VAL A 92 4.01 0.20 -2.38
C VAL A 92 5.18 0.42 -1.44
N THR A 93 5.96 -0.63 -1.25
CA THR A 93 7.05 -0.70 -0.29
C THR A 93 8.42 -0.84 -0.95
N ALA A 94 8.48 -1.39 -2.18
CA ALA A 94 9.74 -1.48 -2.91
C ALA A 94 9.52 -1.54 -4.42
N ILE A 95 10.60 -1.32 -5.14
CA ILE A 95 10.72 -1.53 -6.58
C ILE A 95 11.96 -2.37 -6.86
N ALA A 96 11.86 -3.33 -7.78
CA ALA A 96 13.02 -4.01 -8.33
C ALA A 96 13.07 -3.85 -9.84
N THR A 97 14.27 -3.67 -10.38
CA THR A 97 14.53 -3.45 -11.80
C THR A 97 15.59 -4.42 -12.31
N GLN A 98 15.51 -4.73 -13.60
CA GLN A 98 16.39 -5.62 -14.33
C GLN A 98 16.45 -5.14 -15.78
N GLY A 99 17.58 -5.32 -16.48
CA GLY A 99 17.66 -4.99 -17.90
C GLY A 99 16.87 -5.96 -18.78
N ARG A 100 16.76 -5.67 -20.08
CA ARG A 100 16.09 -6.55 -21.05
C ARG A 100 16.91 -7.83 -21.24
N TYR A 101 16.25 -8.98 -21.21
CA TYR A 101 16.92 -10.27 -21.30
C TYR A 101 17.66 -10.45 -22.64
N SER A 102 18.86 -11.05 -22.61
CA SER A 102 19.65 -11.38 -23.80
C SER A 102 19.90 -10.19 -24.74
N SER A 103 20.25 -9.04 -24.17
CA SER A 103 20.56 -7.82 -24.91
C SER A 103 21.68 -6.99 -24.26
N SER A 104 21.98 -5.82 -24.82
CA SER A 104 22.77 -4.76 -24.19
C SER A 104 21.90 -3.63 -23.59
N ASP A 105 20.59 -3.84 -23.47
CA ASP A 105 19.64 -2.78 -23.09
C ASP A 105 19.28 -2.85 -21.60
N TRP A 106 19.71 -1.85 -20.83
CA TRP A 106 19.33 -1.67 -19.44
C TRP A 106 19.34 -0.20 -19.03
N THR A 107 18.50 0.16 -18.07
CA THR A 107 18.45 1.50 -17.46
C THR A 107 19.38 1.55 -16.23
N THR A 108 20.32 2.49 -16.22
CA THR A 108 21.31 2.67 -15.16
C THR A 108 20.85 3.65 -14.08
N ARG A 109 19.96 4.58 -14.41
CA ARG A 109 19.30 5.49 -13.46
C ARG A 109 17.87 5.79 -13.86
N TYR A 110 16.97 5.93 -12.90
CA TYR A 110 15.56 6.23 -13.16
C TYR A 110 14.89 7.05 -12.04
N ARG A 111 13.78 7.70 -12.37
CA ARG A 111 12.84 8.29 -11.41
C ARG A 111 11.55 7.49 -11.35
N LEU A 112 10.91 7.52 -10.19
CA LEU A 112 9.59 6.94 -9.98
C LEU A 112 8.55 8.05 -9.82
N LEU A 113 7.48 7.97 -10.60
CA LEU A 113 6.30 8.81 -10.48
C LEU A 113 5.11 7.93 -10.11
N TYR A 114 4.15 8.48 -9.39
CA TYR A 114 2.93 7.78 -8.99
C TYR A 114 1.69 8.65 -9.14
N SER A 115 0.54 8.00 -9.33
CA SER A 115 -0.75 8.66 -9.52
C SER A 115 -1.91 7.78 -9.05
N ASP A 116 -3.00 8.40 -8.63
CA ASP A 116 -4.27 7.69 -8.38
C ASP A 116 -5.17 7.66 -9.63
N THR A 117 -4.96 8.57 -10.59
CA THR A 117 -5.82 8.75 -11.78
C THR A 117 -5.14 8.45 -13.11
N GLY A 118 -3.82 8.28 -13.12
CA GLY A 118 -3.02 8.12 -14.34
C GLY A 118 -2.79 9.42 -15.13
N ARG A 119 -3.32 10.56 -14.65
CA ARG A 119 -3.19 11.88 -15.30
C ARG A 119 -2.30 12.84 -14.52
N ASN A 120 -2.56 12.98 -13.22
CA ASN A 120 -1.78 13.85 -12.34
C ASN A 120 -0.68 13.05 -11.64
N TRP A 121 0.55 13.27 -12.07
CA TRP A 121 1.70 12.50 -11.60
C TRP A 121 2.48 13.26 -10.53
N LYS A 122 2.87 12.53 -9.48
CA LYS A 122 3.72 13.05 -8.41
C LYS A 122 5.05 12.32 -8.44
N PRO A 123 6.19 13.02 -8.38
CA PRO A 123 7.47 12.36 -8.26
C PRO A 123 7.64 11.77 -6.86
N TYR A 124 8.33 10.64 -6.78
CA TYR A 124 8.81 10.09 -5.52
C TYR A 124 9.89 11.01 -4.94
N HIS A 125 9.76 11.29 -3.65
CA HIS A 125 10.71 12.12 -2.91
C HIS A 125 11.37 11.32 -1.80
N GLN A 126 12.65 11.57 -1.62
CA GLN A 126 13.46 11.05 -0.54
C GLN A 126 14.44 12.13 -0.12
N ASP A 127 14.63 12.28 1.20
CA ASP A 127 15.48 13.32 1.79
C ASP A 127 15.19 14.72 1.25
N GLY A 128 13.90 15.03 1.04
CA GLY A 128 13.42 16.33 0.55
C GLY A 128 13.59 16.57 -0.96
N ASN A 129 14.20 15.65 -1.70
CA ASN A 129 14.51 15.82 -3.13
C ASN A 129 13.71 14.85 -4.01
N ILE A 130 13.52 15.22 -5.28
CA ILE A 130 13.04 14.27 -6.30
C ILE A 130 14.11 13.20 -6.48
N TRP A 131 13.81 11.99 -6.03
CA TRP A 131 14.81 10.95 -5.90
C TRP A 131 15.08 10.26 -7.25
N ALA A 132 16.37 10.07 -7.56
CA ALA A 132 16.82 9.29 -8.69
C ALA A 132 17.45 7.99 -8.17
N PHE A 133 16.85 6.86 -8.52
CA PHE A 133 17.34 5.54 -8.15
C PHE A 133 18.51 5.13 -9.05
N ALA A 134 19.51 4.48 -8.46
CA ALA A 134 20.49 3.71 -9.21
C ALA A 134 19.81 2.43 -9.72
N GLY A 135 19.82 2.22 -11.02
CA GLY A 135 19.27 1.05 -11.70
C GLY A 135 20.31 -0.04 -11.88
N ASN A 136 20.27 -0.67 -13.05
CA ASN A 136 21.07 -1.86 -13.36
C ASN A 136 22.42 -1.52 -13.99
N SER A 137 23.38 -2.43 -13.86
CA SER A 137 24.68 -2.40 -14.55
C SER A 137 24.83 -3.47 -15.62
N ASN A 138 23.82 -4.33 -15.78
CA ASN A 138 23.75 -5.38 -16.79
C ASN A 138 22.28 -5.83 -16.98
N THR A 139 22.07 -6.82 -17.83
CA THR A 139 20.73 -7.33 -18.18
C THR A 139 20.18 -8.40 -17.24
N GLU A 140 21.00 -9.02 -16.40
CA GLU A 140 20.63 -10.22 -15.62
C GLU A 140 20.42 -9.94 -14.13
N SER A 141 21.18 -9.03 -13.51
CA SER A 141 21.08 -8.75 -12.08
C SER A 141 19.80 -7.99 -11.74
N VAL A 142 19.15 -8.40 -10.65
CA VAL A 142 18.00 -7.67 -10.08
C VAL A 142 18.52 -6.64 -9.10
N VAL A 143 18.17 -5.38 -9.30
CA VAL A 143 18.46 -4.28 -8.38
C VAL A 143 17.16 -3.87 -7.70
N ARG A 144 17.09 -4.06 -6.38
CA ARG A 144 15.93 -3.75 -5.56
C ARG A 144 16.21 -2.55 -4.66
N HIS A 145 15.24 -1.66 -4.54
CA HIS A 145 15.21 -0.56 -3.58
C HIS A 145 13.96 -0.63 -2.73
N ASP A 146 14.14 -0.77 -1.42
CA ASP A 146 13.07 -0.54 -0.45
C ASP A 146 12.85 0.97 -0.31
N LEU A 147 11.60 1.41 -0.40
CA LEU A 147 11.25 2.82 -0.35
C LEU A 147 11.29 3.31 1.10
N GLN A 148 12.09 4.34 1.37
CA GLN A 148 12.07 5.02 2.67
C GLN A 148 10.70 5.65 2.96
N ASN A 149 10.08 6.25 1.94
CA ASN A 149 8.72 6.77 2.02
C ASN A 149 7.78 5.84 1.26
N LEU A 150 6.83 5.21 1.94
CA LEU A 150 5.87 4.34 1.26
C LEU A 150 4.98 5.15 0.30
N ILE A 151 4.68 4.59 -0.87
CA ILE A 151 3.77 5.19 -1.85
C ILE A 151 2.40 4.57 -1.70
N VAL A 152 1.35 5.38 -1.71
CA VAL A 152 -0.04 4.89 -1.77
C VAL A 152 -0.69 5.39 -3.03
N ALA A 153 -0.76 4.54 -4.06
CA ALA A 153 -1.18 4.89 -5.41
C ALA A 153 -1.77 3.70 -6.17
N ARG A 154 -2.47 3.97 -7.28
CA ARG A 154 -2.92 2.93 -8.24
C ARG A 154 -1.97 2.76 -9.43
N TYR A 155 -1.38 3.86 -9.91
CA TYR A 155 -0.51 3.86 -11.05
C TYR A 155 0.91 4.22 -10.64
N LEU A 156 1.90 3.53 -11.23
CA LEU A 156 3.31 3.91 -11.16
C LEU A 156 3.89 4.06 -12.56
N ARG A 157 4.84 4.99 -12.68
CA ARG A 157 5.56 5.29 -13.92
C ARG A 157 7.04 5.40 -13.63
N ILE A 158 7.84 4.60 -14.34
CA ILE A 158 9.29 4.64 -14.34
C ILE A 158 9.74 5.57 -15.46
N ILE A 159 10.59 6.53 -15.13
CA ILE A 159 11.20 7.47 -16.07
C ILE A 159 12.70 7.17 -16.14
N PRO A 160 13.19 6.51 -17.20
CA PRO A 160 14.62 6.36 -17.43
C PRO A 160 15.31 7.72 -17.45
N LEU A 161 16.44 7.82 -16.77
CA LEU A 161 17.31 9.00 -16.80
C LEU A 161 18.60 8.71 -17.55
N ASP A 162 19.22 7.56 -17.28
CA ASP A 162 20.45 7.10 -17.92
C ASP A 162 20.32 5.61 -18.25
N TRP A 163 21.05 5.13 -19.26
CA TRP A 163 21.02 3.74 -19.73
C TRP A 163 22.41 3.27 -20.16
N SER A 164 22.51 2.00 -20.57
CA SER A 164 23.72 1.37 -21.10
C SER A 164 24.37 2.19 -22.23
N GLU A 165 25.68 2.42 -22.16
CA GLU A 165 26.44 3.08 -23.23
C GLU A 165 26.50 2.25 -24.53
N GLU A 166 26.46 0.92 -24.39
CA GLU A 166 26.54 -0.04 -25.50
C GLU A 166 25.16 -0.47 -26.04
N GLY A 167 24.09 0.12 -25.51
CA GLY A 167 22.73 -0.30 -25.82
C GLY A 167 21.69 0.80 -25.65
N ARG A 168 20.45 0.38 -25.39
CA ARG A 168 19.28 1.26 -25.33
C ARG A 168 18.65 1.24 -23.93
N ILE A 169 17.61 2.05 -23.76
CA ILE A 169 16.69 1.89 -22.63
C ILE A 169 16.09 0.47 -22.69
N GLY A 170 16.23 -0.28 -21.60
CA GLY A 170 15.66 -1.62 -21.45
C GLY A 170 15.23 -1.86 -20.01
N LEU A 171 14.01 -2.33 -19.81
CA LEU A 171 13.48 -2.60 -18.47
C LEU A 171 12.66 -3.88 -18.39
N ARG A 172 12.90 -4.58 -17.28
CA ARG A 172 11.97 -5.46 -16.58
C ARG A 172 11.89 -4.99 -15.13
N PHE A 173 10.75 -5.10 -14.49
CA PHE A 173 10.56 -4.61 -13.13
C PHE A 173 9.48 -5.38 -12.37
N GLU A 174 9.53 -5.23 -11.05
CA GLU A 174 8.51 -5.68 -10.10
C GLU A 174 8.25 -4.56 -9.09
N ILE A 175 7.00 -4.44 -8.65
CA ILE A 175 6.59 -3.52 -7.58
C ILE A 175 6.13 -4.38 -6.42
N PHE A 176 6.67 -4.11 -5.24
CA PHE A 176 6.31 -4.85 -4.04
C PHE A 176 5.41 -4.01 -3.14
N GLY A 177 4.47 -4.67 -2.49
CA GLY A 177 3.53 -3.99 -1.62
C GLY A 177 2.37 -4.87 -1.19
N CYS A 178 1.22 -4.25 -0.92
CA CYS A 178 0.00 -4.94 -0.53
C CYS A 178 -1.23 -4.09 -0.88
N PRO A 179 -2.45 -4.69 -0.86
CA PRO A 179 -3.70 -3.93 -0.97
C PRO A 179 -3.76 -2.80 0.06
N TYR A 180 -4.18 -1.61 -0.38
CA TYR A 180 -4.43 -0.49 0.52
C TYR A 180 -5.93 -0.35 0.76
N TRP A 181 -6.34 -0.55 2.01
CA TRP A 181 -7.68 -0.25 2.48
C TRP A 181 -7.63 1.05 3.29
N ALA A 182 -8.54 1.96 2.99
CA ALA A 182 -8.77 3.14 3.80
C ALA A 182 -10.27 3.37 3.87
N ASP A 183 -10.79 3.48 5.09
CA ASP A 183 -12.16 3.91 5.31
C ASP A 183 -12.25 5.40 5.00
N VAL A 184 -12.89 5.74 3.88
CA VAL A 184 -13.19 7.13 3.53
C VAL A 184 -14.51 7.48 4.19
N ILE A 185 -14.44 8.26 5.26
CA ILE A 185 -15.62 8.75 5.97
C ILE A 185 -15.86 10.18 5.50
N ASN A 186 -17.03 10.40 4.92
CA ASN A 186 -17.49 11.72 4.51
C ASN A 186 -18.32 12.33 5.63
N PHE A 187 -17.97 13.55 6.04
CA PHE A 187 -18.74 14.34 6.99
C PHE A 187 -19.33 15.52 6.24
N ASP A 188 -20.65 15.53 6.08
CA ASP A 188 -21.45 16.61 5.47
C ASP A 188 -21.85 17.69 6.48
N GLY A 189 -21.20 17.70 7.65
CA GLY A 189 -21.55 18.56 8.78
C GLY A 189 -22.56 17.95 9.75
N GLN A 190 -23.13 16.76 9.47
CA GLN A 190 -24.04 16.05 10.38
C GLN A 190 -23.43 14.76 10.97
N GLY A 191 -22.42 14.20 10.30
CA GLY A 191 -21.73 13.00 10.78
C GLY A 191 -20.67 13.29 11.85
N VAL A 192 -20.55 12.38 12.84
CA VAL A 192 -19.45 12.36 13.82
C VAL A 192 -18.97 10.93 14.00
N ILE A 193 -17.65 10.69 14.01
CA ILE A 193 -17.10 9.43 14.53
C ILE A 193 -17.04 9.58 16.05
N SER A 194 -17.94 8.88 16.74
CA SER A 194 -17.89 8.81 18.20
C SER A 194 -17.01 7.64 18.63
N TYR A 195 -16.01 7.93 19.46
CA TYR A 195 -15.25 6.91 20.16
C TYR A 195 -15.55 7.01 21.65
N ARG A 196 -16.17 5.97 22.21
CA ARG A 196 -16.54 5.89 23.63
C ARG A 196 -15.69 4.84 24.33
N PHE A 197 -14.91 5.26 25.31
CA PHE A 197 -14.14 4.34 26.14
C PHE A 197 -15.05 3.37 26.89
N LYS A 198 -14.71 2.08 26.89
CA LYS A 198 -15.48 1.03 27.59
C LYS A 198 -15.41 1.16 29.12
N MET A 199 -14.33 1.74 29.65
CA MET A 199 -14.11 1.92 31.09
C MET A 199 -14.23 3.39 31.48
N LYS A 200 -14.96 3.67 32.56
CA LYS A 200 -15.22 5.04 33.05
C LYS A 200 -13.99 5.73 33.66
N LYS A 201 -13.00 4.96 34.13
CA LYS A 201 -11.73 5.47 34.68
C LYS A 201 -10.60 4.67 34.06
N MET A 202 -9.78 5.30 33.23
CA MET A 202 -8.49 4.76 32.81
C MET A 202 -7.40 5.72 33.27
N LYS A 203 -6.35 5.19 33.90
CA LYS A 203 -5.10 5.93 34.10
C LYS A 203 -4.22 5.64 32.90
N ILE A 204 -4.04 6.64 32.05
CA ILE A 204 -3.23 6.52 30.84
C ILE A 204 -1.99 7.39 31.06
N LEU A 205 -0.81 6.81 30.87
CA LEU A 205 0.47 7.53 31.05
C LEU A 205 0.71 8.55 29.94
N LYS A 206 0.14 8.31 28.74
CA LYS A 206 0.23 9.16 27.56
C LYS A 206 -0.82 8.75 26.52
N ASP A 207 -1.56 9.72 26.00
CA ASP A 207 -2.39 9.54 24.81
C ASP A 207 -1.79 10.29 23.63
N VAL A 208 -1.76 9.65 22.46
CA VAL A 208 -1.33 10.28 21.20
C VAL A 208 -2.45 10.11 20.18
N ILE A 209 -3.05 11.21 19.77
CA ILE A 209 -4.01 11.25 18.68
C ILE A 209 -3.31 11.91 17.49
N ALA A 210 -3.08 11.15 16.42
CA ALA A 210 -2.46 11.64 15.19
C ALA A 210 -3.51 11.66 14.06
N LEU A 211 -3.74 12.84 13.49
CA LEU A 211 -4.70 13.06 12.42
C LEU A 211 -3.96 13.64 11.20
N LYS A 212 -4.16 13.03 10.03
CA LYS A 212 -3.68 13.57 8.75
C LYS A 212 -4.88 13.75 7.84
N PHE A 213 -5.32 14.99 7.67
CA PHE A 213 -6.49 15.32 6.87
C PHE A 213 -6.15 16.34 5.78
N LYS A 214 -7.05 16.44 4.80
CA LYS A 214 -7.10 17.51 3.79
C LYS A 214 -8.55 17.94 3.67
N THR A 215 -8.80 19.23 3.58
CA THR A 215 -10.15 19.80 3.46
C THR A 215 -10.12 21.01 2.52
N SER A 216 -11.22 21.24 1.79
CA SER A 216 -11.50 22.49 1.07
C SER A 216 -12.09 23.56 1.98
N GLU A 217 -12.63 23.16 3.13
CA GLU A 217 -13.30 24.05 4.08
C GLU A 217 -12.29 24.77 4.96
N SER A 218 -12.53 26.06 5.22
CA SER A 218 -11.68 26.89 6.06
C SER A 218 -12.14 26.96 7.52
N GLU A 219 -13.32 26.42 7.81
CA GLU A 219 -13.97 26.37 9.12
C GLU A 219 -14.43 24.93 9.41
N GLY A 220 -14.34 24.48 10.67
CA GLY A 220 -14.93 23.21 11.09
C GLY A 220 -14.31 22.62 12.37
N VAL A 221 -15.06 21.77 13.07
CA VAL A 221 -14.55 21.01 14.22
C VAL A 221 -13.89 19.73 13.72
N ILE A 222 -12.62 19.52 14.08
CA ILE A 222 -11.82 18.36 13.67
C ILE A 222 -11.87 17.27 14.73
N LEU A 223 -11.76 17.66 16.00
CA LEU A 223 -11.82 16.76 17.14
C LEU A 223 -12.48 17.48 18.30
N HIS A 224 -13.43 16.82 18.95
CA HIS A 224 -14.03 17.29 20.19
C HIS A 224 -14.11 16.13 21.16
N GLY A 225 -13.59 16.34 22.36
CA GLY A 225 -13.71 15.44 23.49
C GLY A 225 -14.31 16.20 24.66
N GLU A 226 -15.28 15.60 25.32
CA GLU A 226 -15.92 16.12 26.52
C GLU A 226 -15.78 15.07 27.63
N GLY A 227 -15.31 15.50 28.79
CA GLY A 227 -15.19 14.70 29.99
C GLY A 227 -16.41 14.84 30.90
N GLN A 228 -16.49 13.98 31.92
CA GLN A 228 -17.68 13.88 32.77
C GLN A 228 -17.89 15.10 33.68
N GLN A 229 -16.87 15.97 33.82
CA GLN A 229 -16.90 17.13 34.71
C GLN A 229 -17.08 18.44 33.92
N GLY A 230 -17.46 18.36 32.64
CA GLY A 230 -17.56 19.51 31.74
C GLY A 230 -16.21 20.02 31.25
N ASP A 231 -15.14 19.26 31.51
CA ASP A 231 -13.84 19.41 30.86
C ASP A 231 -13.97 19.08 29.37
N TYR A 232 -13.27 19.80 28.52
CA TYR A 232 -13.28 19.53 27.09
C TYR A 232 -11.95 19.83 26.43
N ILE A 233 -11.73 19.17 25.30
CA ILE A 233 -10.68 19.45 24.33
C ILE A 233 -11.31 19.56 22.96
N THR A 234 -11.08 20.68 22.29
CA THR A 234 -11.59 20.92 20.93
C THR A 234 -10.44 21.35 20.04
N LEU A 235 -10.22 20.61 18.95
CA LEU A 235 -9.38 21.04 17.84
C LEU A 235 -10.31 21.45 16.70
N GLU A 236 -10.23 22.72 16.30
CA GLU A 236 -11.04 23.27 15.21
C GLU A 236 -10.16 23.97 14.18
N LEU A 237 -10.65 24.02 12.95
CA LEU A 237 -10.13 24.87 11.90
C LEU A 237 -10.92 26.18 11.93
N ARG A 238 -10.22 27.31 12.07
CA ARG A 238 -10.78 28.65 11.93
C ARG A 238 -9.95 29.46 10.97
N LYS A 239 -10.57 29.95 9.90
CA LYS A 239 -9.94 30.71 8.82
C LYS A 239 -8.67 30.02 8.29
N GLY A 240 -8.74 28.69 8.13
CA GLY A 240 -7.64 27.86 7.65
C GLY A 240 -6.49 27.63 8.65
N ARG A 241 -6.65 28.03 9.91
CA ARG A 241 -5.68 27.79 11.00
C ARG A 241 -6.24 26.79 11.99
N LEU A 242 -5.37 25.92 12.48
CA LEU A 242 -5.71 25.01 13.57
C LEU A 242 -5.71 25.77 14.89
N LEU A 243 -6.83 25.68 15.62
CA LEU A 243 -7.00 26.23 16.95
C LEU A 243 -7.32 25.09 17.92
N LEU A 244 -6.48 24.95 18.95
CA LEU A 244 -6.67 24.00 20.03
C LEU A 244 -7.22 24.74 21.25
N GLN A 245 -8.38 24.30 21.75
CA GLN A 245 -9.01 24.77 22.97
C GLN A 245 -9.04 23.65 23.99
N ILE A 246 -8.63 23.95 25.22
CA ILE A 246 -8.63 22.99 26.32
C ILE A 246 -9.26 23.69 27.53
N ASN A 247 -10.24 23.03 28.14
CA ASN A 247 -10.83 23.41 29.41
C ASN A 247 -10.78 22.21 30.35
N LEU A 248 -10.18 22.37 31.52
CA LEU A 248 -9.99 21.29 32.49
C LEU A 248 -11.02 21.31 33.64
N GLY A 249 -12.12 22.06 33.46
CA GLY A 249 -13.14 22.26 34.49
C GLY A 249 -12.70 23.27 35.58
N LYS A 250 -13.64 23.64 36.45
CA LYS A 250 -13.34 24.37 37.68
C LYS A 250 -13.04 23.34 38.77
N SER A 251 -11.85 23.38 39.35
CA SER A 251 -11.62 22.76 40.65
C SER A 251 -12.54 23.46 41.67
N HIS A 252 -13.60 22.81 42.13
CA HIS A 252 -14.23 23.19 43.38
C HIS A 252 -13.19 22.94 44.49
N MET A 253 -12.42 23.97 44.84
CA MET A 253 -11.83 24.07 46.18
C MET A 253 -12.94 24.63 47.06
N GLU A 254 -13.68 23.73 47.71
CA GLU A 254 -14.40 24.09 48.92
C GLU A 254 -13.36 24.27 50.03
N ALA A 255 -13.53 25.36 50.79
CA ALA A 255 -12.57 25.92 51.74
C ALA A 255 -12.30 25.02 52.95
#